data_AF-A0A8J9Y8N7-F1
#
_entry.id   AF-A0A8J9Y8N7-F1
#
_cell.length_a   1.000
_cell.length_b   1.000
_cell.length_c   1.000
_cell.angle_alpha   90.00
_cell.angle_beta   90.00
_cell.angle_gamma   90.00
#
_symmetry.space_group_name_H-M   'P 1'
#
loop_
_entity.id
_entity.type
_entity.pdbx_description
1 polymer ?
#
loop_
_entity_poly.entity_id
_entity_poly.type
_entity_poly.pdbx_seq_one_letter_code
_entity_poly.pdbx_strand_id
1 'polypeptide(L)'
;MMIKTFPLLVALSALLLVAQATPPASETIELPDIIFIDNVDTRPTILSPQEALLGAAQRNRICTPALCAHVCAALGFRWSGCNVNRVCVCRR
;
A
#
# COMPACT_ATOMS: atom_id res chain seq x y z
N MET A 1 41.42 -32.18 32.08
CA MET A 1 40.44 -32.68 31.07
C MET A 1 39.27 -31.69 31.02
N MET A 2 39.30 -30.72 30.11
CA MET A 2 38.38 -29.55 30.13
C MET A 2 37.83 -29.20 28.73
N ILE A 3 37.54 -30.22 27.92
CA ILE A 3 37.23 -30.05 26.48
C ILE A 3 35.80 -30.50 26.11
N LYS A 4 35.04 -31.13 27.02
CA LYS A 4 33.72 -31.72 26.70
C LYS A 4 32.50 -30.79 26.85
N THR A 5 32.64 -29.61 27.45
CA THR A 5 31.51 -28.67 27.68
C THR A 5 31.32 -27.66 26.55
N PHE A 6 32.35 -27.42 25.75
CA PHE A 6 32.35 -26.47 24.64
C PHE A 6 31.32 -26.76 23.53
N PRO A 7 31.14 -28.00 23.03
CA PRO A 7 30.20 -28.23 21.93
C PRO A 7 28.74 -28.09 22.38
N LEU A 8 28.47 -28.33 23.66
CA LEU A 8 27.12 -28.31 24.22
C LEU A 8 26.61 -26.86 24.38
N LEU A 9 27.51 -25.94 24.74
CA LEU A 9 27.23 -24.50 24.79
C LEU A 9 26.93 -23.91 23.40
N VAL A 10 27.65 -24.36 22.36
CA VAL A 10 27.44 -23.91 20.98
C VAL A 10 26.11 -24.42 20.41
N ALA A 11 25.72 -25.66 20.76
CA ALA A 11 24.42 -26.19 20.35
C ALA A 11 23.25 -25.45 21.05
N LEU A 12 23.39 -25.12 22.34
CA LEU A 12 22.36 -24.37 23.06
C LEU A 12 22.15 -22.96 22.51
N SER A 13 23.24 -22.27 22.16
CA SER A 13 23.14 -20.91 21.59
C SER A 13 22.49 -20.94 20.21
N ALA A 14 22.78 -21.94 19.38
CA ALA A 14 22.11 -22.12 18.09
C ALA A 14 20.59 -22.35 18.23
N LEU A 15 20.14 -23.16 19.20
CA LEU A 15 18.70 -23.33 19.42
C LEU A 15 18.01 -22.06 19.92
N LEU A 16 18.67 -21.26 20.77
CA LEU A 16 18.12 -19.97 21.21
C LEU A 16 17.99 -18.97 20.07
N LEU A 17 18.90 -18.99 19.09
CA LEU A 17 18.82 -18.15 17.89
C LEU A 17 17.64 -18.53 17.00
N VAL A 18 17.35 -19.83 16.85
CA VAL A 18 16.22 -20.31 16.03
C VAL A 18 14.87 -20.06 16.73
N ALA A 19 14.81 -20.14 18.06
CA ALA A 19 13.59 -19.86 18.81
C ALA A 19 13.17 -18.37 18.79
N GLN A 20 14.13 -17.47 18.55
CA GLN A 20 13.90 -16.03 18.41
C GLN A 20 13.54 -15.59 17.00
N ALA A 21 13.58 -16.51 16.03
CA ALA A 21 13.10 -16.25 14.68
C ALA A 21 11.58 -16.19 14.72
N THR A 22 11.05 -15.01 15.07
CA THR A 22 9.65 -14.69 14.82
C THR A 22 9.40 -14.87 13.33
N PRO A 23 8.31 -15.57 12.93
CA PRO A 23 7.94 -15.62 11.52
C PRO A 23 7.74 -14.18 11.03
N PRO A 24 8.13 -13.85 9.78
CA PRO A 24 7.86 -12.53 9.23
C PRO A 24 6.36 -12.31 9.35
N ALA A 25 5.97 -11.23 10.02
CA ALA A 25 4.58 -10.86 10.17
C ALA A 25 3.95 -10.87 8.78
N SER A 26 2.94 -11.73 8.60
CA SER A 26 2.14 -11.76 7.39
C SER A 26 1.53 -10.38 7.22
N GLU A 27 2.12 -9.56 6.34
CA GLU A 27 1.71 -8.19 6.09
C GLU A 27 0.33 -8.24 5.43
N THR A 28 -0.72 -8.18 6.24
CA THR A 28 -2.08 -7.95 5.75
C THR A 28 -2.09 -6.57 5.12
N ILE A 29 -2.18 -6.51 3.79
CA ILE A 29 -2.26 -5.26 3.04
C ILE A 29 -3.57 -4.55 3.43
N GLU A 30 -3.50 -3.64 4.39
CA GLU A 30 -4.63 -2.78 4.75
C GLU A 30 -4.89 -1.81 3.59
N LEU A 31 -5.97 -2.04 2.85
CA LEU A 31 -6.37 -1.13 1.80
C LEU A 31 -6.86 0.19 2.44
N PRO A 32 -6.29 1.35 2.06
CA PRO A 32 -6.62 2.64 2.66
C PRO A 32 -8.09 3.02 2.41
N ASP A 33 -8.68 3.76 3.35
CA ASP A 33 -10.08 4.20 3.26
C ASP A 33 -10.33 5.23 2.15
N ILE A 34 -9.30 5.97 1.75
CA ILE A 34 -9.34 6.96 0.68
C ILE A 34 -8.12 6.79 -0.22
N ILE A 35 -8.34 6.75 -1.54
CA ILE A 35 -7.27 6.80 -2.55
C ILE A 35 -7.53 7.91 -3.56
N PHE A 36 -6.45 8.43 -4.12
CA PHE A 36 -6.47 9.43 -5.17
C PHE A 36 -5.96 8.79 -6.45
N ILE A 37 -6.68 9.00 -7.56
CA ILE A 37 -6.37 8.37 -8.84
C ILE A 37 -6.32 9.44 -9.92
N ASP A 38 -5.25 9.38 -10.68
CA ASP A 38 -4.97 10.27 -11.80
C ASP A 38 -5.11 9.56 -13.13
N ASN A 39 -5.24 10.31 -14.24
CA ASN A 39 -5.31 9.78 -15.60
C ASN A 39 -6.38 8.68 -15.77
N VAL A 40 -7.54 8.84 -15.12
CA VAL A 40 -8.64 7.86 -15.14
C VAL A 40 -9.20 7.58 -16.54
N ASP A 41 -8.95 8.48 -17.50
CA ASP A 41 -9.35 8.38 -18.90
C ASP A 41 -8.35 7.65 -19.78
N THR A 42 -7.12 7.45 -19.29
CA THR A 42 -6.06 6.77 -20.02
C THR A 42 -5.46 5.65 -19.17
N ARG A 43 -4.42 5.94 -18.39
CA ARG A 43 -3.74 4.97 -17.53
C ARG A 43 -3.87 5.38 -16.06
N PRO A 44 -4.79 4.78 -15.29
CA PRO A 44 -5.00 5.12 -13.89
C PRO A 44 -3.73 4.98 -13.06
N THR A 45 -3.37 6.02 -12.33
CA THR A 45 -2.23 6.03 -11.40
C THR A 45 -2.71 6.42 -10.01
N ILE A 46 -2.38 5.61 -8.99
CA ILE A 46 -2.65 5.96 -7.60
C ILE A 46 -1.65 7.04 -7.17
N LEU A 47 -2.18 8.15 -6.65
CA LEU A 47 -1.41 9.25 -6.10
C LEU A 47 -1.34 9.15 -4.58
N SER A 48 -0.23 9.62 -4.04
CA SER A 48 -0.14 10.01 -2.64
C SER A 48 -1.03 11.22 -2.34
N PRO A 49 -1.44 11.44 -1.08
CA PRO A 49 -2.20 12.62 -0.68
C PRO A 49 -1.51 13.94 -1.05
N GLN A 50 -0.18 14.00 -0.95
CA GLN A 50 0.60 15.18 -1.31
C GLN A 50 0.53 15.49 -2.80
N GLU A 51 0.65 14.48 -3.66
CA GLU A 51 0.52 14.62 -5.12
C GLU A 51 -0.88 15.06 -5.53
N ALA A 52 -1.91 14.56 -4.83
CA ALA A 52 -3.29 14.97 -5.08
C ALA A 52 -3.56 16.45 -4.72
N LEU A 53 -2.92 16.95 -3.66
CA LEU A 53 -3.00 18.35 -3.21
C LEU A 53 -2.30 19.32 -4.15
N LEU A 54 -1.10 18.94 -4.61
CA LEU A 54 -0.31 19.76 -5.55
C LEU A 54 -0.95 19.85 -6.94
N GLY A 55 -1.93 18.97 -7.22
CA GLY A 55 -2.48 18.78 -8.54
C GLY A 55 -1.43 18.09 -9.39
N ALA A 56 -1.65 16.81 -9.72
CA ALA A 56 -0.71 16.08 -10.54
C ALA A 56 -0.42 16.86 -11.84
N ALA A 57 0.85 16.97 -12.18
CA ALA A 57 1.45 18.09 -12.93
C ALA A 57 1.00 18.33 -14.40
N GLN A 58 -0.13 17.80 -14.87
CA GLN A 58 -0.55 17.89 -16.27
C GLN A 58 -1.86 18.65 -16.51
N ARG A 59 -1.83 19.47 -17.56
CA ARG A 59 -2.87 20.45 -17.92
C ARG A 59 -4.03 19.89 -18.76
N ASN A 60 -4.17 18.58 -18.95
CA ASN A 60 -5.25 18.08 -19.82
C ASN A 60 -5.77 16.69 -19.42
N ARG A 61 -6.37 16.59 -18.24
CA ARG A 61 -7.01 15.36 -17.77
C ARG A 61 -8.51 15.49 -17.74
N ILE A 62 -9.19 14.40 -18.12
CA ILE A 62 -10.63 14.29 -18.05
C ILE A 62 -10.96 13.45 -16.82
N CYS A 63 -11.52 14.09 -15.80
CA CYS A 63 -12.18 13.39 -14.72
C CYS A 63 -13.66 13.71 -14.80
N THR A 64 -14.46 12.73 -15.23
CA THR A 64 -15.93 12.81 -15.13
C THR A 64 -16.41 11.97 -13.96
N PRO A 65 -17.52 12.35 -13.30
CA PRO A 65 -18.08 11.58 -12.19
C PRO A 65 -18.34 10.11 -12.56
N ALA A 66 -18.84 9.85 -13.77
CA ALA A 66 -19.10 8.49 -14.24
C ALA A 66 -17.82 7.66 -14.37
N LEU A 67 -16.77 8.23 -14.97
CA LEU A 67 -15.50 7.54 -15.14
C LEU A 67 -14.82 7.25 -13.79
N CYS A 68 -14.82 8.24 -12.88
CA CYS A 68 -14.28 8.07 -11.54
C CYS A 68 -15.08 6.99 -10.76
N ALA A 69 -16.41 6.99 -10.87
CA ALA A 69 -17.24 5.95 -10.27
C ALA A 69 -16.92 4.54 -10.77
N HIS A 70 -16.73 4.37 -12.09
CA HIS A 70 -16.35 3.08 -12.66
C HIS A 70 -15.01 2.58 -12.12
N VAL A 71 -13.98 3.44 -12.07
CA VAL A 71 -12.65 3.06 -11.56
C VAL A 71 -12.72 2.74 -10.06
N CYS A 72 -13.37 3.57 -9.26
CA CYS A 72 -13.50 3.34 -7.82
C CYS A 72 -14.28 2.05 -7.50
N ALA A 73 -15.37 1.79 -8.22
CA ALA A 73 -16.17 0.58 -8.05
C ALA A 73 -15.36 -0.69 -8.40
N ALA A 74 -14.54 -0.64 -9.46
CA ALA A 74 -13.66 -1.75 -9.83
C ALA A 74 -12.59 -2.05 -8.76
N LEU A 75 -12.24 -1.06 -7.93
CA LEU A 75 -11.31 -1.18 -6.80
C LEU A 75 -12.01 -1.46 -5.47
N GLY A 76 -13.34 -1.62 -5.45
CA GLY A 76 -14.11 -1.95 -4.25
C GLY A 76 -14.48 -0.76 -3.36
N PHE A 77 -14.39 0.47 -3.87
CA PHE A 77 -14.80 1.69 -3.16
C PHE A 77 -16.25 2.05 -3.50
N ARG A 78 -17.03 2.54 -2.51
CA ARG A 78 -18.47 2.84 -2.67
C ARG A 78 -18.73 4.27 -3.14
N TRP A 79 -17.85 5.18 -2.77
CA TRP A 79 -17.99 6.60 -3.07
C TRP A 79 -16.84 7.07 -3.95
N SER A 80 -17.17 7.99 -4.86
CA SER A 80 -16.23 8.51 -5.84
C SER A 80 -16.55 9.95 -6.19
N GLY A 81 -15.53 10.74 -6.52
CA GLY A 81 -15.73 12.08 -7.06
C GLY A 81 -14.47 12.67 -7.66
N CYS A 82 -14.64 13.63 -8.56
CA CYS A 82 -13.53 14.41 -9.10
C CYS A 82 -13.33 15.66 -8.24
N ASN A 83 -12.09 15.92 -7.81
CA ASN A 83 -11.77 17.15 -7.12
C ASN A 83 -11.54 18.32 -8.10
N VAL A 84 -11.26 19.51 -7.56
CA VAL A 84 -10.99 20.73 -8.34
C VAL A 84 -9.77 20.61 -9.25
N ASN A 85 -8.83 19.72 -8.92
CA ASN A 85 -7.63 19.43 -9.70
C ASN A 85 -7.85 18.32 -10.74
N ARG A 86 -9.10 17.87 -10.95
CA ARG A 86 -9.47 16.76 -11.83
C ARG A 86 -8.81 15.42 -11.45
N VAL A 87 -8.53 15.23 -10.17
CA VAL A 87 -8.09 13.96 -9.59
C VAL A 87 -9.34 13.22 -9.11
N CYS A 88 -9.43 11.93 -9.44
CA CYS A 88 -10.48 11.06 -8.94
C CYS A 88 -10.18 10.67 -7.49
N VAL A 89 -11.17 10.76 -6.62
CA VAL A 89 -11.08 10.42 -5.20
C VAL A 89 -12.02 9.24 -4.97
N CYS A 90 -11.48 8.12 -4.49
CA CYS A 90 -12.29 6.96 -4.11
C CYS A 90 -12.33 6.84 -2.58
N ARG A 91 -13.49 6.51 -2.03
CA ARG A 91 -13.69 6.30 -0.59
C ARG A 91 -14.56 5.07 -0.33
N ARG A 92 -14.17 4.25 0.66
CA ARG A 92 -14.96 3.09 1.11
C ARG A 92 -16.29 3.52 1.66
#